data_AF-A0A8S2FR84-F1
#
_entry.id   AF-A0A8S2FR84-F1
#
_cell.length_a   1.000
_cell.length_b   1.000
_cell.length_c   1.000
_cell.angle_alpha   90.00
_cell.angle_beta   90.00
_cell.angle_gamma   90.00
#
_symmetry.space_group_name_H-M   'P 1'
#
loop_
_entity.id
_entity.type
_entity.pdbx_description
1 polymer ?
#
loop_
_entity_poly.entity_id
_entity_poly.type
_entity_poly.pdbx_seq_one_letter_code
_entity_poly.pdbx_strand_id
1 'polypeptide(L)'
;MTSKKLQQQQSITDNRDLSCYYVTKHSWRGKYKRIFSIGTHGITTYEPSTLEVTNTWPYEHVISLTPNVTKSAASSSTSSHQPTQHPEYVLTFRKQRKSDNMKFSCEYRSDIITDALRFQTLFYSEKPAISPRVYSGSKIHWSSQRPSILLRVQTYCLDQIDAQTNRYLCSYDYKDIEQIQLLAAGDVAKGFLLQDKQFSRLHAFLCEKTDELLTVMADLAQQTLGITS
;
A
#
# COMPACT_ATOMS: atom_id res chain seq x y z
N MET A 1 -13.34 -38.41 23.71
CA MET A 1 -12.28 -38.60 22.70
C MET A 1 -12.43 -37.54 21.63
N THR A 2 -11.75 -36.41 21.80
CA THR A 2 -12.02 -35.16 21.09
C THR A 2 -10.99 -34.98 19.99
N SER A 3 -11.21 -35.59 18.81
CA SER A 3 -10.41 -35.26 17.63
C SER A 3 -10.99 -33.98 17.01
N LYS A 4 -10.50 -32.82 17.47
CA LYS A 4 -10.64 -31.57 16.72
C LYS A 4 -9.87 -31.79 15.41
N LYS A 5 -10.60 -31.99 14.31
CA LYS A 5 -10.04 -31.87 12.96
C LYS A 5 -9.19 -30.61 12.92
N LEU A 6 -7.87 -30.77 12.79
CA LEU A 6 -7.02 -29.74 12.21
C LEU A 6 -7.69 -29.36 10.91
N GLN A 7 -8.25 -28.15 10.84
CA GLN A 7 -8.61 -27.58 9.55
C GLN A 7 -7.29 -27.49 8.80
N GLN A 8 -7.10 -28.43 7.86
CA GLN A 8 -5.94 -28.47 7.01
C GLN A 8 -5.94 -27.15 6.24
N GLN A 9 -5.08 -26.25 6.69
CA GLN A 9 -4.99 -24.91 6.14
C GLN A 9 -4.40 -25.08 4.74
N GLN A 10 -5.22 -24.86 3.72
CA GLN A 10 -4.81 -25.06 2.35
C GLN A 10 -3.59 -24.18 2.06
N SER A 11 -2.48 -24.81 1.70
CA SER A 11 -1.33 -24.12 1.13
C SER A 11 -1.74 -23.50 -0.21
N ILE A 12 -1.36 -22.25 -0.46
CA ILE A 12 -1.54 -21.64 -1.78
C ILE A 12 -0.52 -22.27 -2.72
N THR A 13 -0.99 -22.97 -3.75
CA THR A 13 -0.14 -23.60 -4.76
C THR A 13 0.79 -22.57 -5.41
N ASP A 14 2.08 -22.91 -5.54
CA ASP A 14 3.12 -22.09 -6.16
C ASP A 14 3.29 -20.66 -5.59
N ASN A 15 2.83 -20.40 -4.36
CA ASN A 15 3.07 -19.13 -3.69
C ASN A 15 4.54 -19.02 -3.25
N ARG A 16 5.20 -17.94 -3.68
CA ARG A 16 6.57 -17.59 -3.24
C ARG A 16 6.53 -16.31 -2.46
N ASP A 17 7.17 -16.29 -1.29
CA ASP A 17 7.30 -15.09 -0.47
C ASP A 17 8.20 -14.07 -1.16
N LEU A 18 7.72 -12.84 -1.32
CA LEU A 18 8.44 -11.72 -1.95
C LEU A 18 9.01 -10.76 -0.92
N SER A 19 8.23 -10.45 0.11
CA SER A 19 8.66 -9.63 1.25
C SER A 19 8.09 -10.18 2.55
N CYS A 20 8.91 -10.15 3.60
CA CYS A 20 8.61 -10.72 4.91
C CYS A 20 8.87 -9.69 6.00
N TYR A 21 7.89 -9.49 6.87
CA TYR A 21 7.94 -8.50 7.94
C TYR A 21 7.74 -9.15 9.29
N TYR A 22 8.51 -8.73 10.29
CA TYR A 22 8.28 -9.14 11.67
C TYR A 22 7.20 -8.25 12.29
N VAL A 23 6.05 -8.85 12.61
CA VAL A 23 4.86 -8.11 13.03
C VAL A 23 4.34 -8.60 14.36
N THR A 24 3.48 -7.79 14.99
CA THR A 24 2.69 -8.21 16.14
C THR A 24 1.24 -8.39 15.70
N LYS A 25 0.73 -9.62 15.78
CA LYS A 25 -0.70 -9.94 15.59
C LYS A 25 -1.46 -9.68 16.88
N HIS A 26 -2.58 -8.98 16.78
CA HIS A 26 -3.45 -8.67 17.92
C HIS A 26 -4.69 -9.57 17.88
N SER A 27 -4.97 -10.25 18.99
CA SER A 27 -6.15 -11.10 19.14
C SER A 27 -6.73 -10.98 20.54
N TRP A 28 -7.93 -11.50 20.75
CA TRP A 28 -8.54 -11.59 22.07
C TRP A 28 -7.75 -12.45 23.06
N ARG A 29 -6.94 -13.39 22.59
CA ARG A 29 -6.06 -14.24 23.43
C ARG A 29 -4.74 -13.56 23.79
N GLY A 30 -4.49 -12.37 23.27
CA GLY A 30 -3.24 -11.63 23.44
C GLY A 30 -2.55 -11.28 22.13
N LYS A 31 -1.31 -10.81 22.28
CA LYS A 31 -0.44 -10.33 21.20
C LYS A 31 0.62 -11.40 20.89
N TYR A 32 0.83 -11.68 19.60
CA TYR A 32 1.77 -12.70 19.15
C TYR A 32 2.73 -12.15 18.11
N LYS A 33 3.99 -12.59 18.14
CA LYS A 33 4.95 -12.28 17.09
C LYS A 33 4.73 -13.20 15.90
N ARG A 34 4.71 -12.64 14.69
CA ARG A 34 4.52 -13.38 13.43
C ARG A 34 5.44 -12.84 12.38
N ILE A 35 5.86 -13.70 11.45
CA ILE A 35 6.35 -13.23 10.16
C ILE A 35 5.12 -13.04 9.28
N PHE A 36 4.94 -11.85 8.70
CA PHE A 36 3.87 -11.54 7.75
C PHE A 36 4.50 -11.43 6.37
N SER A 37 4.12 -12.32 5.47
CA SER A 37 4.65 -12.41 4.12
C SER A 37 3.64 -11.93 3.08
N ILE A 38 4.12 -11.11 2.15
CA ILE A 38 3.46 -10.83 0.88
C ILE A 38 4.09 -11.76 -0.17
N GLY A 39 3.29 -12.66 -0.74
CA GLY A 39 3.76 -13.61 -1.74
C GLY A 39 3.16 -13.40 -3.13
N THR A 40 3.57 -14.20 -4.10
CA THR A 40 3.11 -14.08 -5.49
C THR A 40 1.61 -14.34 -5.69
N HIS A 41 0.98 -15.11 -4.80
CA HIS A 41 -0.42 -15.55 -4.92
C HIS A 41 -1.27 -15.26 -3.68
N GLY A 42 -0.67 -14.71 -2.62
CA GLY A 42 -1.42 -14.33 -1.43
C GLY A 42 -0.55 -13.93 -0.24
N ILE A 43 -1.20 -13.73 0.89
CA ILE A 43 -0.57 -13.35 2.15
C ILE A 43 -0.46 -14.58 3.05
N THR A 44 0.69 -14.77 3.69
CA THR A 44 0.90 -15.87 4.64
C THR A 44 1.52 -15.34 5.92
N THR A 45 1.18 -15.93 7.07
CA THR A 45 1.85 -15.63 8.33
C THR A 45 2.47 -16.86 8.93
N TYR A 46 3.67 -16.73 9.49
CA TYR A 46 4.43 -17.83 10.07
C TYR A 46 4.73 -17.60 11.55
N GLU A 47 4.90 -18.70 12.29
CA GLU A 47 5.50 -18.68 13.63
C GLU A 47 7.01 -18.41 13.48
N PRO A 48 7.56 -17.33 14.09
CA PRO A 48 8.93 -16.90 13.78
C PRO A 48 10.04 -17.90 14.09
N SER A 49 9.85 -18.78 15.08
CA SER A 49 10.88 -19.75 15.49
C SER A 49 10.87 -21.03 14.65
N THR A 50 9.70 -21.49 14.22
CA THR A 50 9.54 -22.77 13.50
C THR A 50 9.33 -22.58 12.01
N LEU A 51 8.99 -21.36 11.58
CA LEU A 51 8.52 -21.04 10.23
C LEU A 51 7.29 -21.85 9.81
N GLU A 52 6.56 -22.40 10.78
CA GLU A 52 5.30 -23.07 10.51
C GLU A 52 4.26 -22.04 10.08
N VAL A 53 3.54 -22.37 9.00
CA VAL A 53 2.43 -21.57 8.49
C VAL A 53 1.32 -21.52 9.55
N THR A 54 0.96 -20.30 9.98
CA THR A 54 -0.09 -20.07 10.98
C THR A 54 -1.41 -19.56 10.40
N ASN A 55 -1.37 -18.77 9.32
CA ASN A 55 -2.54 -18.31 8.54
C ASN A 55 -2.13 -18.06 7.08
N THR A 56 -3.07 -18.27 6.15
CA THR A 56 -2.85 -18.13 4.69
C THR A 56 -4.10 -17.54 4.04
N TRP A 57 -3.91 -16.59 3.14
CA TRP A 57 -4.97 -15.91 2.41
C TRP A 57 -4.59 -15.75 0.93
N PRO A 58 -5.12 -16.59 0.02
CA PRO A 58 -5.06 -16.31 -1.41
C PRO A 58 -5.60 -14.92 -1.72
N TYR A 59 -5.07 -14.23 -2.72
CA TYR A 59 -5.52 -12.85 -3.02
C TYR A 59 -7.01 -12.75 -3.33
N GLU A 60 -7.60 -13.74 -3.99
CA GLU A 60 -9.04 -13.82 -4.27
C GLU A 60 -9.92 -13.90 -3.00
N HIS A 61 -9.33 -14.08 -1.83
CA HIS A 61 -10.01 -13.99 -0.53
C HIS A 61 -9.65 -12.71 0.24
N VAL A 62 -8.60 -11.98 -0.13
CA VAL A 62 -8.24 -10.70 0.52
C VAL A 62 -9.22 -9.63 0.05
N ILE A 63 -9.89 -8.95 0.97
CA ILE A 63 -10.79 -7.83 0.66
C ILE A 63 -10.00 -6.52 0.70
N SER A 64 -9.22 -6.31 1.74
CA SER A 64 -8.43 -5.10 1.91
C SER A 64 -7.32 -5.26 2.94
N LEU A 65 -6.30 -4.42 2.82
CA LEU A 65 -5.28 -4.21 3.83
C LEU A 65 -5.19 -2.71 4.09
N THR A 66 -5.69 -2.26 5.24
CA THR A 66 -5.87 -0.83 5.50
C THR A 66 -5.22 -0.38 6.80
N PRO A 67 -4.76 0.88 6.89
CA PRO A 67 -4.34 1.51 8.13
C PRO A 67 -5.43 1.38 9.18
N ASN A 68 -5.07 1.06 10.42
CA ASN A 68 -5.97 1.17 11.54
C ASN A 68 -5.69 2.49 12.27
N VAL A 69 -6.26 3.58 11.76
CA VAL A 69 -6.13 4.90 12.36
C VAL A 69 -7.16 5.04 13.47
N THR A 70 -6.91 4.45 14.64
CA THR A 70 -7.70 4.75 15.83
C THR A 70 -7.38 6.17 16.29
N LYS A 71 -8.42 6.98 16.57
CA LYS A 71 -8.30 8.38 17.03
C LYS A 71 -7.46 8.55 18.31
N SER A 72 -7.07 7.46 18.97
CA SER A 72 -6.30 7.44 20.22
C SER A 72 -4.83 7.82 20.08
N ALA A 73 -4.27 7.95 18.86
CA ALA A 73 -2.91 8.48 18.69
C ALA A 73 -2.80 9.99 18.99
N ALA A 74 -3.92 10.73 18.95
CA ALA A 74 -3.96 12.17 19.25
C ALA A 74 -4.58 12.52 20.61
N SER A 75 -5.20 11.55 21.31
CA SER A 75 -5.76 11.77 22.65
C SER A 75 -5.97 10.45 23.40
N SER A 76 -5.02 10.02 24.23
CA SER A 76 -5.33 9.19 25.39
C SER A 76 -4.16 9.08 26.36
N SER A 77 -4.14 10.02 27.31
CA SER A 77 -3.55 9.86 28.65
C SER A 77 -4.51 9.14 29.62
N THR A 78 -5.46 8.32 29.13
CA THR A 78 -6.45 7.67 30.00
C THR A 78 -7.00 6.37 29.39
N SER A 79 -6.14 5.37 29.18
CA SER A 79 -6.58 3.97 29.23
C SER A 79 -5.40 3.11 29.64
N SER A 80 -5.62 2.20 30.59
CA SER A 80 -4.62 1.34 31.24
C SER A 80 -4.04 0.24 30.34
N HIS A 81 -4.10 0.40 29.03
CA HIS A 81 -3.49 -0.50 28.06
C HIS A 81 -2.30 0.22 27.43
N GLN A 82 -1.10 -0.34 27.59
CA GLN A 82 0.13 0.24 27.08
C GLN A 82 -0.04 0.79 25.65
N PRO A 83 0.48 2.00 25.36
CA PRO A 83 0.47 2.54 24.00
C PRO A 83 1.07 1.50 23.05
N THR A 84 0.38 1.25 21.95
CA THR A 84 0.93 0.43 20.88
C THR A 84 2.12 1.17 20.29
N GLN A 85 3.33 0.65 20.51
CA GLN A 85 4.59 1.27 20.07
C GLN A 85 4.70 1.42 18.55
N HIS A 86 3.94 0.64 17.79
CA HIS A 86 3.97 0.64 16.32
C HIS A 86 2.58 0.88 15.73
N PRO A 87 2.51 1.51 14.55
CA PRO A 87 1.23 1.77 13.90
C PRO A 87 0.54 0.46 13.50
N GLU A 88 -0.79 0.46 13.60
CA GLU A 88 -1.64 -0.70 13.37
C GLU A 88 -2.22 -0.72 11.95
N TYR A 89 -2.54 -1.91 11.45
CA TYR A 89 -3.28 -2.14 10.22
C TYR A 89 -4.19 -3.37 10.33
N VAL A 90 -5.22 -3.43 9.48
CA VAL A 90 -6.20 -4.51 9.46
C VAL A 90 -6.18 -5.19 8.10
N LEU A 91 -5.99 -6.50 8.10
CA LEU A 91 -6.26 -7.38 6.98
C LEU A 91 -7.72 -7.82 7.07
N THR A 92 -8.53 -7.45 6.07
CA THR A 92 -9.91 -7.92 5.93
C THR A 92 -9.98 -8.95 4.81
N PHE A 93 -10.64 -10.09 5.06
CA PHE A 93 -10.68 -11.21 4.13
C PHE A 93 -12.03 -11.92 4.14
N ARG A 94 -12.34 -12.63 3.06
CA ARG A 94 -13.48 -13.53 2.94
C ARG A 94 -13.19 -14.82 3.68
N LYS A 95 -14.12 -15.20 4.54
CA LYS A 95 -14.18 -16.49 5.21
C LYS A 95 -15.53 -17.11 4.89
N GLN A 96 -15.52 -18.07 3.96
CA GLN A 96 -16.75 -18.63 3.38
C GLN A 96 -17.64 -17.52 2.80
N ARG A 97 -18.85 -17.31 3.35
CA ARG A 97 -19.81 -16.30 2.88
C ARG A 97 -19.76 -14.98 3.66
N LYS A 98 -18.89 -14.84 4.66
CA LYS A 98 -18.78 -13.64 5.51
C LYS A 98 -17.38 -13.02 5.40
N SER A 99 -17.27 -11.74 5.73
CA SER A 99 -15.99 -11.09 5.97
C SER A 99 -15.51 -11.36 7.39
N ASP A 100 -14.21 -11.55 7.57
CA ASP A 100 -13.51 -11.62 8.85
C ASP A 100 -12.29 -10.67 8.77
N ASN A 101 -11.69 -10.34 9.90
CA ASN A 101 -10.53 -9.46 9.93
C ASN A 101 -9.46 -9.90 10.93
N MET A 102 -8.23 -9.48 10.67
CA MET A 102 -7.11 -9.63 11.58
C MET A 102 -6.34 -8.31 11.70
N LYS A 103 -6.00 -7.97 12.93
CA LYS A 103 -5.24 -6.76 13.26
C LYS A 103 -3.78 -7.08 13.50
N PHE A 104 -2.91 -6.25 12.96
CA PHE A 104 -1.46 -6.34 13.11
C PHE A 104 -0.85 -4.96 13.40
N SER A 105 0.38 -4.93 13.92
CA SER A 105 1.17 -3.71 14.05
C SER A 105 2.64 -3.95 13.70
N CYS A 106 3.27 -2.98 13.05
CA CYS A 106 4.66 -2.99 12.60
C CYS A 106 5.11 -1.54 12.30
N GLU A 107 6.39 -1.20 12.51
CA GLU A 107 6.93 0.11 12.10
C GLU A 107 6.89 0.30 10.58
N TYR A 108 7.09 -0.77 9.82
CA TYR A 108 7.03 -0.82 8.36
C TYR A 108 5.60 -0.97 7.82
N ARG A 109 4.60 -0.43 8.53
CA ARG A 109 3.17 -0.54 8.13
C ARG A 109 2.93 -0.07 6.70
N SER A 110 3.50 1.07 6.32
CA SER A 110 3.31 1.63 4.98
C SER A 110 3.91 0.72 3.92
N ASP A 111 5.10 0.14 4.16
CA ASP A 111 5.72 -0.82 3.24
C ASP A 111 4.85 -2.06 3.05
N ILE A 112 4.35 -2.65 4.14
CA ILE A 112 3.46 -3.83 4.10
C ILE A 112 2.21 -3.56 3.25
N ILE A 113 1.57 -2.40 3.47
CA ILE A 113 0.35 -2.05 2.74
C ILE A 113 0.66 -1.80 1.26
N THR A 114 1.72 -1.03 0.96
CA THR A 114 2.15 -0.76 -0.41
C THR A 114 2.50 -2.05 -1.17
N ASP A 115 3.24 -2.97 -0.55
CA ASP A 115 3.57 -4.27 -1.14
C ASP A 115 2.33 -5.12 -1.45
N ALA A 116 1.35 -5.15 -0.54
CA ALA A 116 0.10 -5.85 -0.79
C ALA A 116 -0.71 -5.21 -1.92
N LEU A 117 -0.75 -3.87 -1.99
CA LEU A 117 -1.53 -3.14 -2.98
C LEU A 117 -0.99 -3.30 -4.42
N ARG A 118 0.27 -3.73 -4.59
CA ARG A 118 0.79 -4.16 -5.91
C ARG A 118 -0.03 -5.30 -6.53
N PHE A 119 -0.69 -6.10 -5.70
CA PHE A 119 -1.55 -7.22 -6.10
C PHE A 119 -3.04 -6.90 -5.95
N GLN A 120 -3.42 -5.63 -5.74
CA GLN A 120 -4.81 -5.24 -5.48
C GLN A 120 -5.79 -5.68 -6.56
N THR A 121 -5.34 -5.79 -7.82
CA THR A 121 -6.19 -6.27 -8.92
C THR A 121 -6.59 -7.75 -8.79
N LEU A 122 -5.88 -8.51 -7.96
CA LEU A 122 -6.19 -9.90 -7.62
C LEU A 122 -7.03 -10.04 -6.35
N PHE A 123 -7.28 -8.94 -5.62
CA PHE A 123 -8.07 -8.97 -4.39
C PHE A 123 -9.53 -9.28 -4.71
N TYR A 124 -10.21 -9.88 -3.73
CA TYR A 124 -11.66 -10.05 -3.77
C TYR A 124 -12.35 -8.69 -3.95
N SER A 125 -13.19 -8.58 -4.99
CA SER A 125 -14.06 -7.43 -5.17
C SER A 125 -15.42 -7.87 -5.72
N GLU A 126 -16.50 -7.37 -5.10
CA GLU A 126 -17.87 -7.57 -5.61
C GLU A 126 -18.20 -6.59 -6.76
N LYS A 127 -17.40 -5.53 -6.89
CA LYS A 127 -17.56 -4.51 -7.92
C LYS A 127 -16.40 -4.58 -8.93
N PRO A 128 -16.64 -4.21 -10.20
CA PRO A 128 -15.56 -4.04 -11.16
C PRO A 128 -14.50 -3.07 -10.62
N ALA A 129 -13.23 -3.36 -10.89
CA ALA A 129 -12.14 -2.47 -10.54
C ALA A 129 -12.35 -1.12 -11.23
N ILE A 130 -12.32 -0.03 -10.45
CA ILE A 130 -12.36 1.32 -11.00
C ILE A 130 -11.05 1.54 -11.74
N SER A 131 -11.12 1.98 -12.99
CA SER A 131 -9.93 2.29 -13.77
C SER A 131 -9.17 3.45 -13.11
N PRO A 132 -7.83 3.36 -12.98
CA PRO A 132 -7.04 4.42 -12.39
C PRO A 132 -7.13 5.70 -13.24
N ARG A 133 -7.03 6.86 -12.58
CA ARG A 133 -7.03 8.15 -13.30
C ARG A 133 -5.70 8.34 -14.00
N VAL A 134 -5.75 8.80 -15.26
CA VAL A 134 -4.57 9.03 -16.10
C VAL A 134 -4.57 10.47 -16.57
N TYR A 135 -3.43 11.14 -16.43
CA TYR A 135 -3.22 12.53 -16.80
C TYR A 135 -2.09 12.64 -17.80
N SER A 136 -2.32 13.32 -18.92
CA SER A 136 -1.27 13.61 -19.89
C SER A 136 -0.34 14.71 -19.36
N GLY A 137 0.96 14.53 -19.59
CA GLY A 137 1.97 15.51 -19.18
C GLY A 137 3.27 15.39 -19.96
N SER A 138 4.29 16.11 -19.48
CA SER A 138 5.66 15.96 -19.95
C SER A 138 6.64 15.92 -18.77
N LYS A 139 7.71 15.14 -18.92
CA LYS A 139 8.81 15.14 -17.95
C LYS A 139 9.75 16.29 -18.29
N ILE A 140 10.13 17.10 -17.30
CA ILE A 140 11.28 17.98 -17.45
C ILE A 140 12.53 17.12 -17.21
N HIS A 141 13.33 16.97 -18.27
CA HIS A 141 14.56 16.19 -18.28
C HIS A 141 15.78 17.12 -18.38
N TRP A 142 16.93 16.67 -17.87
CA TRP A 142 18.16 17.47 -17.84
C TRP A 142 18.68 17.83 -19.24
N SER A 143 18.39 17.00 -20.25
CA SER A 143 18.81 17.22 -21.64
C SER A 143 17.97 18.25 -22.41
N SER A 144 17.16 19.06 -21.72
CA SER A 144 16.18 19.98 -22.30
C SER A 144 15.05 19.33 -23.13
N GLN A 145 15.10 18.01 -23.33
CA GLN A 145 14.00 17.25 -23.90
C GLN A 145 12.81 17.25 -22.94
N ARG A 146 11.61 17.26 -23.52
CA ARG A 146 10.33 17.17 -22.78
C ARG A 146 9.55 15.96 -23.28
N PRO A 147 9.97 14.72 -22.94
CA PRO A 147 9.26 13.53 -23.38
C PRO A 147 7.82 13.57 -22.86
N SER A 148 6.88 13.23 -23.74
CA SER A 148 5.46 13.12 -23.39
C SER A 148 5.24 11.86 -22.56
N ILE A 149 4.53 12.02 -21.46
CA ILE A 149 4.27 10.95 -20.49
C ILE A 149 2.79 10.93 -20.12
N LEU A 150 2.36 9.78 -19.61
CA LEU A 150 1.11 9.63 -18.87
C LEU A 150 1.44 9.43 -17.39
N LEU A 151 0.78 10.21 -16.54
CA LEU A 151 0.83 10.11 -15.09
C LEU A 151 -0.41 9.35 -14.64
N ARG A 152 -0.24 8.09 -14.21
CA ARG A 152 -1.35 7.24 -13.77
C ARG A 152 -1.36 7.14 -12.26
N VAL A 153 -2.44 7.60 -11.66
CA VAL A 153 -2.61 7.63 -10.20
C VAL A 153 -3.18 6.28 -9.75
N GLN A 154 -2.38 5.51 -9.02
CA GLN A 154 -2.78 4.25 -8.39
C GLN A 154 -3.09 4.46 -6.90
N THR A 155 -3.57 3.42 -6.23
CA THR A 155 -3.92 3.46 -4.81
C THR A 155 -2.71 3.57 -3.87
N TYR A 156 -1.51 3.25 -4.35
CA TYR A 156 -0.27 3.22 -3.57
C TYR A 156 0.90 3.99 -4.19
N CYS A 157 0.78 4.43 -5.45
CA CYS A 157 1.86 5.09 -6.17
C CYS A 157 1.35 5.98 -7.32
N LEU A 158 2.25 6.82 -7.83
CA LEU A 158 2.12 7.50 -9.11
C LEU A 158 2.98 6.78 -10.16
N ASP A 159 2.37 6.25 -11.21
CA ASP A 159 3.13 5.68 -12.33
C ASP A 159 3.47 6.73 -13.36
N GLN A 160 4.67 6.64 -13.91
CA GLN A 160 5.11 7.32 -15.12
C GLN A 160 5.15 6.32 -16.27
N ILE A 161 4.41 6.62 -17.34
CA ILE A 161 4.30 5.78 -18.54
C ILE A 161 4.68 6.64 -19.75
N ASP A 162 5.39 6.05 -20.70
CA ASP A 162 5.70 6.71 -21.98
C ASP A 162 4.42 6.85 -22.81
N ALA A 163 4.07 8.07 -23.22
CA ALA A 163 2.79 8.34 -23.87
C ALA A 163 2.69 7.79 -25.30
N GLN A 164 3.82 7.53 -25.97
CA GLN A 164 3.84 7.07 -27.36
C GLN A 164 3.80 5.54 -27.44
N THR A 165 4.61 4.89 -26.60
CA THR A 165 4.80 3.43 -26.62
C THR A 165 3.92 2.71 -25.61
N ASN A 166 3.26 3.45 -24.71
CA ASN A 166 2.52 2.91 -23.56
C ASN A 166 3.39 2.02 -22.66
N ARG A 167 4.73 2.19 -22.73
CA ARG A 167 5.69 1.45 -21.91
C ARG A 167 5.74 2.06 -20.52
N TYR A 168 5.61 1.22 -19.51
CA TYR A 168 5.84 1.61 -18.13
C TYR A 168 7.30 2.03 -17.90
N LEU A 169 7.52 3.21 -17.30
CA LEU A 169 8.85 3.76 -17.03
C LEU A 169 9.27 3.57 -15.58
N CYS A 170 8.44 4.02 -14.62
CA CYS A 170 8.68 3.85 -13.18
C CYS A 170 7.40 4.15 -12.36
N SER A 171 7.44 3.86 -11.06
CA SER A 171 6.44 4.29 -10.07
C SER A 171 7.12 5.04 -8.93
N TYR A 172 6.39 6.00 -8.38
CA TYR A 172 6.75 6.72 -7.17
C TYR A 172 5.76 6.30 -6.08
N ASP A 173 6.17 5.41 -5.18
CA ASP A 173 5.32 4.95 -4.09
C ASP A 173 5.02 6.10 -3.13
N TYR A 174 3.76 6.28 -2.73
CA TYR A 174 3.38 7.39 -1.86
C TYR A 174 4.13 7.39 -0.53
N LYS A 175 4.51 6.20 -0.01
CA LYS A 175 5.31 6.07 1.21
C LYS A 175 6.73 6.63 1.09
N ASP A 176 7.24 6.76 -0.13
CA ASP A 176 8.62 7.19 -0.44
C ASP A 176 8.65 8.61 -1.04
N ILE A 177 7.50 9.26 -1.27
CA ILE A 177 7.46 10.67 -1.64
C ILE A 177 7.69 11.53 -0.39
N GLU A 178 8.81 12.25 -0.34
CA GLU A 178 9.14 13.13 0.79
C GLU A 178 8.42 14.48 0.68
N GLN A 179 8.39 15.04 -0.52
CA GLN A 179 7.86 16.38 -0.75
C GLN A 179 7.33 16.52 -2.17
N ILE A 180 6.23 17.27 -2.30
CA ILE A 180 5.76 17.78 -3.58
C ILE A 180 5.75 19.30 -3.51
N GLN A 181 6.33 19.94 -4.53
CA GLN A 181 6.35 21.39 -4.65
C GLN A 181 5.75 21.80 -6.00
N LEU A 182 4.80 22.73 -5.99
CA LEU A 182 4.30 23.33 -7.22
C LEU A 182 5.40 24.18 -7.85
N LEU A 183 5.56 24.05 -9.17
CA LEU A 183 6.44 24.96 -9.91
C LEU A 183 5.79 26.35 -9.93
N ALA A 184 6.54 27.36 -9.50
CA ALA A 184 6.03 28.73 -9.40
C ALA A 184 5.47 29.23 -10.73
N ALA A 185 4.32 29.91 -10.67
CA ALA A 185 3.65 30.45 -11.83
C ALA A 185 4.50 31.57 -12.49
N GLY A 186 5.07 31.24 -13.64
CA GLY A 186 5.41 32.19 -14.71
C GLY A 186 4.63 31.80 -15.98
N ASP A 187 5.18 32.05 -17.17
CA ASP A 187 4.61 31.60 -18.46
C ASP A 187 4.63 30.06 -18.67
N VAL A 188 5.07 29.30 -17.67
CA VAL A 188 5.25 27.85 -17.73
C VAL A 188 4.06 27.16 -17.07
N ALA A 189 3.39 26.32 -17.86
CA ALA A 189 2.21 25.55 -17.49
C ALA A 189 2.31 24.86 -16.11
N LYS A 190 1.14 24.74 -15.47
CA LYS A 190 0.90 23.99 -14.23
C LYS A 190 1.78 22.72 -14.16
N GLY A 191 2.65 22.65 -13.15
CA GLY A 191 3.58 21.55 -12.98
C GLY A 191 4.07 21.44 -11.54
N PHE A 192 4.78 20.36 -11.24
CA PHE A 192 5.22 20.05 -9.89
C PHE A 192 6.58 19.33 -9.88
N LEU A 193 7.29 19.49 -8.78
CA LEU A 193 8.46 18.70 -8.37
C LEU A 193 7.99 17.64 -7.38
N LEU A 194 8.45 16.41 -7.59
CA LEU A 194 8.31 15.30 -6.66
C LEU A 194 9.72 14.94 -6.16
N GLN A 195 9.92 14.96 -4.85
CA GLN A 195 11.13 14.51 -4.19
C GLN A 195 10.94 13.09 -3.70
N ASP A 196 11.73 12.17 -4.24
CA ASP A 196 11.74 10.77 -3.83
C ASP A 196 12.78 10.54 -2.72
N LYS A 197 12.40 9.77 -1.69
CA LYS A 197 13.23 9.43 -0.53
C LYS A 197 14.50 8.68 -0.92
N GLN A 198 14.45 7.92 -2.01
CA GLN A 198 15.62 7.20 -2.50
C GLN A 198 16.58 8.20 -3.15
N PHE A 199 17.61 8.60 -2.41
CA PHE A 199 18.67 9.54 -2.82
C PHE A 199 18.23 11.00 -3.01
N SER A 200 17.07 11.40 -2.47
CA SER A 200 16.53 12.77 -2.56
C SER A 200 16.45 13.28 -4.00
N ARG A 201 16.12 12.40 -4.94
CA ARG A 201 16.08 12.76 -6.36
C ARG A 201 14.83 13.60 -6.65
N LEU A 202 15.03 14.69 -7.39
CA LEU A 202 13.94 15.57 -7.81
C LEU A 202 13.42 15.17 -9.20
N HIS A 203 12.10 15.02 -9.29
CA HIS A 203 11.36 14.67 -10.49
C HIS A 203 10.39 15.79 -10.85
N ALA A 204 10.76 16.60 -11.85
CA ALA A 204 9.94 17.68 -12.38
C ALA A 204 8.97 17.22 -13.49
N PHE A 205 7.70 17.59 -13.38
CA PHE A 205 6.62 17.25 -14.30
C PHE A 205 5.79 18.48 -14.68
N LEU A 206 5.30 18.52 -15.92
CA LEU A 206 4.27 19.46 -16.37
C LEU A 206 2.97 18.69 -16.63
N CYS A 207 1.86 19.20 -16.13
CA CYS A 207 0.53 18.62 -16.27
C CYS A 207 -0.54 19.71 -16.13
N GLU A 208 -1.36 19.93 -17.14
CA GLU A 208 -2.41 20.97 -17.11
C GLU A 208 -3.40 20.78 -15.95
N LYS A 209 -3.63 19.53 -15.55
CA LYS A 209 -4.51 19.15 -14.43
C LYS A 209 -3.74 18.89 -13.14
N THR A 210 -2.62 19.58 -12.90
CA THR A 210 -1.77 19.38 -11.71
C THR A 210 -2.58 19.42 -10.41
N ASP A 211 -3.47 20.41 -10.23
CA ASP A 211 -4.26 20.57 -9.01
C ASP A 211 -5.18 19.36 -8.75
N GLU A 212 -5.86 18.88 -9.79
CA GLU A 212 -6.74 17.70 -9.72
C GLU A 212 -5.91 16.43 -9.44
N LEU A 213 -4.81 16.24 -10.16
CA LEU A 213 -3.91 15.10 -10.00
C LEU A 213 -3.39 15.01 -8.56
N LEU A 214 -2.89 16.12 -8.02
CA LEU A 214 -2.32 16.16 -6.68
C LEU A 214 -3.39 15.95 -5.59
N THR A 215 -4.60 16.47 -5.79
CA THR A 215 -5.74 16.22 -4.89
C THR A 215 -6.06 14.73 -4.84
N VAL A 216 -6.16 14.07 -6.00
CA VAL A 216 -6.46 12.62 -6.05
C VAL A 216 -5.33 11.79 -5.45
N MET A 217 -4.07 12.16 -5.69
CA MET A 217 -2.92 11.49 -5.05
C MET A 217 -2.98 11.62 -3.53
N ALA A 218 -3.25 12.82 -3.01
CA ALA A 218 -3.34 13.08 -1.57
C ALA A 218 -4.49 12.29 -0.92
N ASP A 219 -5.68 12.31 -1.54
CA ASP A 219 -6.85 11.56 -1.09
C ASP A 219 -6.55 10.06 -0.99
N LEU A 220 -5.91 9.50 -2.03
CA LEU A 220 -5.55 8.08 -2.05
C LEU A 220 -4.47 7.77 -1.02
N ALA A 221 -3.39 8.55 -0.93
CA ALA A 221 -2.33 8.35 0.05
C ALA A 221 -2.86 8.38 1.50
N GLN A 222 -3.79 9.30 1.78
CA GLN A 222 -4.46 9.37 3.07
C GLN A 222 -5.37 8.16 3.30
N GLN A 223 -6.20 7.79 2.32
CA GLN A 223 -7.15 6.68 2.45
C GLN A 223 -6.45 5.32 2.60
N THR A 224 -5.38 5.07 1.86
CA THR A 224 -4.76 3.75 1.74
C THR A 224 -3.55 3.57 2.64
N LEU A 225 -2.77 4.62 2.89
CA LEU A 225 -1.56 4.55 3.72
C LEU A 225 -1.67 5.41 4.98
N GLY A 226 -2.67 6.27 5.12
CA GLY A 226 -2.79 7.18 6.25
C GLY A 226 -1.71 8.26 6.27
N ILE A 227 -1.17 8.60 5.09
CA ILE A 227 -0.20 9.69 4.93
C ILE A 227 -0.99 11.00 4.83
N THR A 228 -0.66 11.97 5.67
CA THR A 228 -1.25 13.31 5.66
C THR A 228 -0.20 14.33 5.24
N SER A 229 -0.60 15.31 4.43
CA SER A 229 0.20 16.47 4.03
C SER A 229 0.60 17.35 5.21
#